data_AF-A0ABD1XRU8-F1
#
_entry.id   AF-A0ABD1XRU8-F1
#
_cell.length_a   1.000
_cell.length_b   1.000
_cell.length_c   1.000
_cell.angle_alpha   90.00
_cell.angle_beta   90.00
_cell.angle_gamma   90.00
#
_symmetry.space_group_name_H-M   'P 1'
#
loop_
_entity.id
_entity.type
_entity.pdbx_description
1 polymer ?
#
loop_
_entity_poly.entity_id
_entity_poly.type
_entity_poly.pdbx_seq_one_letter_code
_entity_poly.pdbx_strand_id
1 'polypeptide(L)'
;MDRSHCVEDYSTSNKRGVAIIMYSKHAILRSGIRGDGTFVWAIIHSSLGELGVASIYGPSYDRQKRAKLFEWLRNFWQQGQWFIMDDWNMVLLRSDTVGLTPLAYGHELDR
;
A
#
# COMPACT_ATOMS: atom_id res chain seq x y z
N MET A 1 -6.62 30.73 -12.99
CA MET A 1 -6.99 29.40 -12.48
C MET A 1 -6.49 28.40 -13.50
N ASP A 2 -5.47 27.62 -13.15
CA ASP A 2 -4.97 26.56 -13.99
C ASP A 2 -4.90 25.29 -13.13
N ARG A 3 -5.71 24.30 -13.48
CA ARG A 3 -5.77 22.99 -12.81
C ARG A 3 -5.22 21.96 -13.79
N SER A 4 -3.93 22.04 -14.05
CA SER A 4 -3.18 20.94 -14.66
C SER A 4 -3.07 19.81 -13.62
N HIS A 5 -4.15 19.02 -13.49
CA HIS A 5 -4.05 17.71 -12.90
C HIS A 5 -3.12 16.88 -13.80
N CYS A 6 -1.96 16.51 -13.27
CA CYS A 6 -1.11 15.49 -13.87
C CYS A 6 -1.90 14.18 -13.93
N VAL A 7 -2.58 13.94 -15.05
CA VAL A 7 -3.04 12.62 -15.44
C VAL A 7 -1.90 12.03 -16.26
N GLU A 8 -1.03 11.26 -15.59
CA GLU A 8 -0.06 10.44 -16.32
C GLU A 8 -0.84 9.37 -17.11
N ASP A 9 -0.51 9.26 -18.39
CA ASP A 9 -1.17 8.38 -19.34
C ASP A 9 -0.74 6.92 -19.09
N TYR A 10 -1.58 6.12 -18.45
CA TYR A 10 -1.27 4.74 -18.01
C TYR A 10 -1.52 3.64 -19.07
N SER A 11 -1.67 3.99 -20.35
CA SER A 11 -2.37 3.12 -21.32
C SER A 11 -1.59 1.96 -21.96
N THR A 12 -0.34 1.66 -21.61
CA THR A 12 0.49 0.72 -22.42
C THR A 12 1.20 -0.42 -21.69
N SER A 13 0.79 -0.79 -20.47
CA SER A 13 1.29 -2.04 -19.87
C SER A 13 0.26 -2.63 -18.91
N ASN A 14 0.13 -3.96 -18.91
CA ASN A 14 -0.59 -4.75 -17.90
C ASN A 14 0.05 -4.55 -16.50
N LYS A 15 -0.03 -3.33 -15.98
CA LYS A 15 0.50 -2.95 -14.68
C LYS A 15 -0.56 -3.27 -13.64
N ARG A 16 -0.17 -4.07 -12.66
CA ARG A 16 -0.89 -4.25 -11.40
C ARG A 16 -1.13 -2.86 -10.80
N GLY A 17 -2.32 -2.64 -10.25
CA GLY A 17 -2.71 -1.35 -9.70
C GLY A 17 -3.61 -1.54 -8.49
N VAL A 18 -3.52 -0.59 -7.56
CA VAL A 18 -4.40 -0.49 -6.39
C VAL A 18 -5.28 0.75 -6.49
N ALA A 19 -6.45 0.69 -5.87
CA ALA A 19 -7.39 1.81 -5.81
C ALA A 19 -8.02 1.91 -4.42
N ILE A 20 -8.29 3.14 -3.97
CA ILE A 20 -9.10 3.41 -2.79
C ILE A 20 -10.41 4.00 -3.27
N ILE A 21 -11.52 3.31 -2.96
CA ILE A 21 -12.87 3.81 -3.22
C ILE A 21 -13.37 4.42 -1.92
N MET A 22 -13.72 5.70 -1.95
CA MET A 22 -14.18 6.43 -0.77
C MET A 22 -15.57 7.00 -0.96
N TYR A 23 -16.35 7.02 0.12
CA TYR A 23 -17.65 7.66 0.13
C TYR A 23 -17.50 9.18 0.04
N SER A 24 -18.28 9.84 -0.81
CA SER A 24 -18.12 11.25 -1.19
C SER A 24 -18.21 12.25 -0.03
N LYS A 25 -18.74 11.83 1.13
CA LYS A 25 -18.79 12.66 2.35
C LYS A 25 -17.39 12.96 2.93
N HIS A 26 -16.38 12.19 2.56
CA HIS A 26 -15.01 12.40 3.02
C HIS A 26 -14.26 13.29 2.03
N ALA A 27 -13.84 14.46 2.48
CA ALA A 27 -13.03 15.36 1.68
C ALA A 27 -11.59 14.83 1.59
N ILE A 28 -11.09 14.67 0.36
CA ILE A 28 -9.69 14.35 0.08
C ILE A 28 -8.89 15.66 0.16
N LEU A 29 -7.98 15.74 1.13
CA LEU A 29 -7.10 16.90 1.31
C LEU A 29 -5.87 16.78 0.42
N ARG A 30 -5.28 15.59 0.38
CA ARG A 30 -4.10 15.24 -0.41
C ARG A 30 -4.19 13.78 -0.83
N SER A 31 -3.59 13.42 -1.96
CA SER A 31 -3.47 12.03 -2.40
C SER A 31 -2.21 11.83 -3.24
N GLY A 32 -1.85 10.58 -3.43
CA GLY A 32 -0.74 10.23 -4.29
C GLY A 32 -0.68 8.74 -4.61
N ILE A 33 0.10 8.42 -5.62
CA ILE A 33 0.36 7.06 -6.09
C ILE A 33 1.88 6.90 -6.21
N ARG A 34 2.41 5.76 -5.77
CA ARG A 34 3.81 5.41 -5.99
C ARG A 34 4.01 5.08 -7.48
N GLY A 35 5.12 5.50 -8.08
CA GLY A 35 5.33 5.39 -9.54
C GLY A 35 5.22 3.99 -10.15
N ASP A 36 5.24 2.92 -9.33
CA ASP A 36 5.02 1.54 -9.78
C ASP A 36 3.56 1.05 -9.63
N GLY A 37 2.64 1.88 -9.15
CA GLY A 37 1.21 1.56 -8.99
C GLY A 37 0.88 0.62 -7.83
N THR A 38 1.86 0.23 -7.01
CA THR A 38 1.68 -0.75 -5.91
C THR A 38 1.22 -0.13 -4.60
N PHE A 39 1.14 1.19 -4.53
CA PHE A 39 0.76 1.91 -3.33
C PHE A 39 0.02 3.19 -3.71
N VAL A 40 -1.17 3.35 -3.15
CA VAL A 40 -2.00 4.56 -3.29
C VAL A 40 -2.39 5.03 -1.90
N TRP A 41 -2.45 6.35 -1.72
CA TRP A 41 -2.80 6.95 -0.44
C TRP A 41 -3.63 8.22 -0.60
N ALA A 42 -4.35 8.55 0.46
CA ALA A 42 -5.04 9.82 0.62
C ALA A 42 -4.99 10.29 2.09
N ILE A 43 -4.84 11.60 2.30
CA ILE A 43 -5.20 12.24 3.56
C ILE A 43 -6.62 12.74 3.42
N ILE A 44 -7.50 12.29 4.31
CA ILE A 44 -8.90 12.67 4.34
C ILE A 44 -9.21 13.48 5.60
N HIS A 45 -10.22 14.34 5.49
CA HIS A 45 -10.83 14.95 6.66
C HIS A 45 -11.84 13.98 7.29
N SER A 46 -11.71 13.75 8.60
CA SER A 46 -12.59 12.89 9.39
C SER A 46 -13.09 13.63 10.64
N SER A 47 -14.06 13.05 11.35
CA SER A 47 -14.54 13.58 12.64
C SER A 47 -13.47 13.57 13.73
N LEU A 48 -12.37 12.84 13.53
CA LEU A 48 -11.24 12.75 14.46
C LEU A 48 -10.05 13.64 14.04
N GLY A 49 -10.21 14.43 12.97
CA GLY A 49 -9.14 15.22 12.37
C GLY A 49 -8.65 14.64 11.04
N GLU A 50 -7.41 14.99 10.66
CA GLU A 50 -6.77 14.45 9.46
C GLU A 50 -6.38 12.98 9.67
N LEU A 51 -6.81 12.14 8.73
CA LEU A 51 -6.56 10.71 8.74
C LEU A 51 -5.93 10.29 7.41
N GLY A 52 -4.82 9.56 7.48
CA GLY A 52 -4.23 8.91 6.32
C GLY A 52 -4.86 7.55 6.05
N VAL A 53 -5.18 7.27 4.79
CA VAL A 53 -5.60 5.95 4.32
C VAL A 53 -4.71 5.53 3.16
N ALA A 54 -4.28 4.27 3.16
CA ALA A 54 -3.44 3.72 2.11
C ALA A 54 -3.83 2.27 1.78
N SER A 55 -3.75 1.94 0.49
CA SER A 55 -3.84 0.55 -0.01
C SER A 55 -2.49 0.17 -0.61
N ILE A 56 -2.10 -1.08 -0.35
CA ILE A 56 -0.81 -1.63 -0.77
C ILE A 56 -0.99 -2.95 -1.52
N TYR A 57 -0.19 -3.14 -2.57
CA TYR A 57 -0.02 -4.42 -3.21
C TYR A 57 1.45 -4.84 -3.15
N GLY A 58 1.77 -5.66 -2.15
CA GLY A 58 3.12 -6.11 -1.85
C GLY A 58 3.72 -6.99 -2.95
N PRO A 59 5.05 -6.96 -3.16
CA PRO A 59 5.71 -7.78 -4.16
C PRO A 59 5.66 -9.26 -3.79
N SER A 60 5.24 -10.09 -4.74
CA SER A 60 5.14 -11.54 -4.60
C SER A 60 6.53 -12.19 -4.52
N TYR A 61 6.76 -13.02 -3.50
CA TYR A 61 7.89 -13.96 -3.30
C TYR A 61 9.33 -13.39 -3.21
N ASP A 62 9.59 -12.16 -3.66
CA ASP A 62 10.93 -11.56 -3.65
C ASP A 62 11.23 -10.83 -2.32
N ARG A 63 12.13 -11.41 -1.50
CA ARG A 63 12.52 -10.85 -0.19
C ARG A 63 13.18 -9.47 -0.31
N GLN A 64 13.99 -9.22 -1.34
CA GLN A 64 14.68 -7.93 -1.50
C GLN A 64 13.70 -6.84 -1.91
N LYS A 65 12.76 -7.13 -2.81
CA LYS A 65 11.69 -6.18 -3.19
C LYS A 65 10.80 -5.85 -2.01
N ARG A 66 10.45 -6.84 -1.17
CA ARG A 66 9.72 -6.58 0.08
C ARG A 66 10.51 -5.65 1.00
N ALA A 67 11.78 -5.96 1.28
CA ALA A 67 12.62 -5.13 2.14
C ALA A 67 12.69 -3.67 1.65
N LYS A 68 12.88 -3.45 0.35
CA LYS A 68 12.88 -2.11 -0.26
C LYS A 68 11.53 -1.39 -0.11
N LEU A 69 10.42 -2.11 -0.24
CA LEU A 69 9.09 -1.55 0.00
C LEU A 69 8.93 -1.12 1.46
N PHE A 70 9.34 -1.94 2.44
CA PHE A 70 9.28 -1.56 3.86
C PHE A 70 10.16 -0.37 4.19
N GLU A 71 11.37 -0.33 3.66
CA GLU A 71 12.26 0.80 3.86
C GLU A 71 11.64 2.09 3.30
N TRP A 72 11.05 2.01 2.11
CA TRP A 72 10.34 3.14 1.52
C TRP A 72 9.12 3.55 2.36
N LEU A 73 8.28 2.60 2.79
CA LEU A 73 7.11 2.88 3.63
C LEU A 73 7.52 3.55 4.95
N ARG A 74 8.57 3.04 5.61
CA ARG A 74 9.11 3.62 6.86
C ARG A 74 9.45 5.10 6.71
N ASN A 75 9.95 5.50 5.55
CA ASN A 75 10.31 6.88 5.25
C ASN A 75 9.15 7.71 4.69
N PHE A 76 8.08 7.06 4.21
CA PHE A 76 6.91 7.71 3.62
C PHE A 76 6.01 8.35 4.70
N TRP A 77 5.90 7.75 5.88
CA TRP A 77 4.98 8.22 6.91
C TRP A 77 5.41 9.54 7.55
N GLN A 78 4.48 10.50 7.56
CA GLN A 78 4.56 11.70 8.40
C GLN A 78 3.83 11.44 9.73
N GLN A 79 4.09 12.27 10.74
CA GLN A 79 3.34 12.22 12.01
C GLN A 79 1.83 12.30 11.73
N GLY A 80 1.04 11.40 12.33
CA GLY A 80 -0.42 11.36 12.15
C GLY A 80 -1.01 9.97 12.30
N GLN A 81 -2.33 9.88 12.19
CA GLN A 81 -3.06 8.62 12.22
C GLN A 81 -3.16 8.03 10.81
N TRP A 82 -2.89 6.74 10.67
CA TRP A 82 -2.91 6.04 9.39
C TRP A 82 -3.62 4.69 9.49
N PHE A 83 -4.45 4.39 8.48
CA PHE A 83 -4.87 3.04 8.17
C PHE A 83 -4.19 2.58 6.88
N ILE A 84 -3.53 1.42 6.97
CA ILE A 84 -2.85 0.79 5.84
C ILE A 84 -3.40 -0.61 5.73
N MET A 85 -3.89 -0.95 4.55
CA MET A 85 -4.62 -2.19 4.31
C MET A 85 -4.28 -2.74 2.93
N ASP A 86 -4.83 -3.93 2.64
CA ASP A 86 -4.71 -4.68 1.38
C ASP A 86 -3.56 -5.71 1.37
N ASP A 87 -3.32 -6.36 0.23
CA ASP A 87 -2.46 -7.55 0.10
C ASP A 87 -0.96 -7.24 0.25
N TRP A 88 -0.42 -7.56 1.43
CA TRP A 88 1.02 -7.43 1.74
C TRP A 88 1.90 -8.50 1.06
N ASN A 89 1.33 -9.57 0.51
CA ASN A 89 2.05 -10.74 0.00
C ASN A 89 3.08 -11.29 1.00
N MET A 90 2.66 -11.36 2.27
CA MET A 90 3.48 -11.77 3.41
C MET A 90 2.71 -12.60 4.41
N VAL A 91 3.42 -13.55 5.01
CA VAL A 91 3.02 -14.28 6.20
C VAL A 91 3.71 -13.59 7.38
N LEU A 92 2.95 -12.95 8.28
CA LEU A 92 3.53 -12.26 9.44
C LEU A 92 3.72 -13.27 10.59
N LEU A 93 2.77 -14.18 10.73
CA LEU A 93 2.77 -15.25 11.71
C LEU A 93 2.47 -16.58 11.02
N ARG A 94 2.91 -17.68 11.64
CA ARG A 94 2.65 -19.05 11.15
C ARG A 94 1.15 -19.32 10.94
N SER A 95 0.29 -18.70 11.75
CA SER A 95 -1.17 -18.77 11.67
C SER A 95 -1.78 -18.06 10.45
N ASP A 96 -1.02 -17.19 9.77
CA ASP A 96 -1.53 -16.40 8.63
C ASP A 96 -1.49 -17.18 7.31
N THR A 97 -1.17 -18.47 7.38
CA THR A 97 -1.17 -19.36 6.21
C THR A 97 -2.59 -19.86 5.94
N VAL A 98 -3.17 -19.45 4.82
CA VAL A 98 -4.49 -19.94 4.35
C VAL A 98 -4.26 -20.79 3.09
N GLY A 99 -4.49 -22.10 3.20
CA GLY A 99 -4.67 -23.01 2.06
C GLY A 99 -3.46 -23.32 1.16
N LEU A 100 -2.29 -22.72 1.37
CA LEU A 100 -1.06 -23.08 0.66
C LEU A 100 -0.13 -23.82 1.61
N THR A 101 0.29 -25.02 1.18
CA THR A 101 1.44 -25.73 1.74
C THR A 101 2.55 -24.69 1.96
N PRO A 102 3.23 -24.67 3.12
CA PRO A 102 4.31 -23.73 3.38
C PRO A 102 5.40 -23.90 2.32
N LEU A 103 5.26 -23.19 1.20
CA LEU A 103 6.23 -23.17 0.13
C LEU A 103 7.37 -22.32 0.64
N ALA A 104 8.36 -23.01 1.19
CA ALA A 104 9.72 -22.56 1.37
C ALA A 104 9.90 -21.24 2.13
N TYR A 105 9.15 -21.02 3.22
CA TYR A 105 9.69 -20.17 4.29
C TYR A 105 10.65 -21.03 5.10
N GLY A 106 11.93 -20.68 4.99
CA GLY A 106 13.06 -21.45 5.49
C GLY A 106 12.86 -21.97 6.91
N HIS A 107 13.36 -23.19 7.10
CA HIS A 107 13.74 -23.74 8.39
C HIS A 107 14.56 -22.70 9.18
N GLU A 108 13.91 -21.84 9.97
CA GLU A 108 14.55 -20.95 10.96
C GLU A 108 13.53 -20.12 11.75
N LEU A 109 12.42 -20.75 12.18
CA LEU A 109 11.59 -20.17 13.26
C LEU A 109 11.76 -20.91 14.60
N ASP A 110 12.75 -21.78 14.71
CA ASP A 110 13.20 -22.40 15.98
C ASP A 110 14.73 -22.42 16.03
N ARG A 111 15.36 -21.27 16.29
CA ARG A 111 16.66 -21.15 16.98
C ARG A 111 16.74 -19.83 17.73
#